data_AF-A0AAN4Z633-F1
#
_entry.id   AF-A0AAN4Z633-F1
#
_cell.length_a   1.000
_cell.length_b   1.000
_cell.length_c   1.000
_cell.angle_alpha   90.00
_cell.angle_beta   90.00
_cell.angle_gamma   90.00
#
_symmetry.space_group_name_H-M   'P 1'
#
loop_
_entity.id
_entity.type
_entity.pdbx_description
1 polymer ?
#
loop_
_entity_poly.entity_id
_entity_poly.type
_entity_poly.pdbx_seq_one_letter_code
_entity_poly.pdbx_strand_id
1 'polypeptide(L)'
;MEEELPETESLLRSRRMEERKSLRESIDEEQDEIRISKRTFLISLIVIFGVAVSFTASSQFSKYALDIDSESFNAPYFMLWFSTTWMITCFPVFLIYNLIRGSGFKESLKHSAPVLGGSWLWGFLRVLLFLVLWSGSNYSYTKALTFVSSSIAASISSCNAAFVWVLAMILLKDKFVIPKLLAVIFAIGGVVLISLDDQINAPWLGIVLALASAILAALYKVLFKYVLGDASLGQVSLFLSCLGLLNLILNAIPTFLLIFFGAEYLNVATVPWAALVGSAALGLLFNFLIAFGIALLHPLVIAVGMLVGIPMNTVVDIVLGQVSATLLFILGSVCIVVSFVLVVFPYSLVPICRRIGFA
;
A
#
# COMPACT_ATOMS: atom_id res chain seq x y z
N MET A 1 40.54 -2.79 -72.06
CA MET A 1 39.28 -3.24 -71.44
C MET A 1 39.63 -3.73 -70.04
N GLU A 2 40.04 -2.81 -69.15
CA GLU A 2 40.56 -3.16 -67.82
C GLU A 2 40.72 -1.87 -66.99
N GLU A 3 39.62 -1.23 -66.58
CA GLU A 3 39.71 -0.07 -65.66
C GLU A 3 38.41 0.25 -64.88
N GLU A 4 37.58 -0.75 -64.55
CA GLU A 4 36.34 -0.55 -63.73
C GLU A 4 36.37 -1.28 -62.36
N LEU A 5 37.43 -2.00 -62.02
CA LEU A 5 37.48 -2.87 -60.82
C LEU A 5 37.61 -2.19 -59.43
N PRO A 6 38.21 -1.00 -59.23
CA PRO A 6 38.48 -0.47 -57.88
C PRO A 6 37.29 0.23 -57.22
N GLU A 7 36.32 0.74 -58.00
CA GLU A 7 35.13 1.43 -57.49
C GLU A 7 34.13 0.45 -56.85
N THR A 8 34.04 -0.78 -57.36
CA THR A 8 33.14 -1.80 -56.83
C THR A 8 33.60 -2.32 -55.47
N GLU A 9 34.91 -2.45 -55.26
CA GLU A 9 35.48 -2.92 -54.00
C GLU A 9 35.34 -1.90 -52.86
N SER A 10 35.47 -0.60 -53.17
CA SER A 10 35.29 0.47 -52.19
C SER A 10 33.83 0.60 -51.74
N LEU A 11 32.88 0.48 -52.69
CA LEU A 11 31.44 0.43 -52.42
C LEU A 11 31.03 -0.83 -51.63
N LEU A 12 31.67 -1.97 -51.88
CA LEU A 12 31.45 -3.20 -51.10
C LEU A 12 32.02 -3.10 -49.69
N ARG A 13 33.12 -2.36 -49.48
CA ARG A 13 33.69 -2.09 -48.15
C ARG A 13 32.84 -1.11 -47.35
N SER A 14 32.33 -0.05 -47.97
CA SER A 14 31.44 0.91 -47.30
C SER A 14 30.14 0.25 -46.87
N ARG A 15 29.50 -0.55 -47.75
CA ARG A 15 28.33 -1.36 -47.38
C ARG A 15 28.60 -2.31 -46.22
N ARG A 16 29.72 -3.04 -46.23
CA ARG A 16 30.10 -3.91 -45.09
C ARG A 16 30.36 -3.14 -43.79
N MET A 17 30.85 -1.91 -43.87
CA MET A 17 31.02 -1.06 -42.68
C MET A 17 29.69 -0.55 -42.14
N GLU A 18 28.76 -0.14 -43.01
CA GLU A 18 27.40 0.25 -42.61
C GLU A 18 26.63 -0.92 -42.00
N GLU A 19 26.72 -2.11 -42.60
CA GLU A 19 26.07 -3.32 -42.13
C GLU A 19 26.65 -3.78 -40.77
N ARG A 20 27.95 -3.65 -40.56
CA ARG A 20 28.58 -3.88 -39.24
C ARG A 20 28.15 -2.84 -38.21
N LYS A 21 27.94 -1.59 -38.63
CA LYS A 21 27.52 -0.52 -37.73
C LYS A 21 26.07 -0.71 -37.30
N SER A 22 25.16 -1.03 -38.22
CA SER A 22 23.76 -1.33 -37.90
C SER A 22 23.61 -2.57 -37.01
N LEU A 23 24.40 -3.62 -37.28
CA LEU A 23 24.39 -4.82 -36.42
C LEU A 23 24.87 -4.51 -35.00
N ARG A 24 25.82 -3.57 -34.85
CA ARG A 24 26.35 -3.15 -33.55
C ARG A 24 25.34 -2.30 -32.79
N GLU A 25 24.69 -1.36 -33.48
CA GLU A 25 23.60 -0.55 -32.92
C GLU A 25 22.43 -1.43 -32.45
N SER A 26 22.03 -2.46 -33.21
CA SER A 26 20.97 -3.38 -32.79
C SER A 26 21.35 -4.23 -31.57
N ILE A 27 22.63 -4.64 -31.46
CA ILE A 27 23.11 -5.40 -30.29
C ILE A 27 23.17 -4.50 -29.05
N ASP A 28 23.59 -3.25 -29.20
CA ASP A 28 23.65 -2.27 -28.12
C ASP A 28 22.22 -1.92 -27.62
N GLU A 29 21.25 -1.74 -28.53
CA GLU A 29 19.83 -1.55 -28.18
C GLU A 29 19.24 -2.76 -27.43
N GLU A 30 19.48 -3.98 -27.92
CA GLU A 30 19.00 -5.21 -27.26
C GLU A 30 19.63 -5.38 -25.86
N GLN A 31 20.93 -5.06 -25.72
CA GLN A 31 21.61 -5.09 -24.43
C GLN A 31 21.06 -4.04 -23.46
N ASP A 32 20.76 -2.83 -23.94
CA ASP A 32 20.17 -1.77 -23.14
C ASP A 32 18.74 -2.13 -22.70
N GLU A 33 17.91 -2.71 -23.58
CA GLU A 33 16.59 -3.24 -23.19
C GLU A 33 16.68 -4.31 -22.11
N ILE A 34 17.60 -5.29 -22.27
CA ILE A 34 17.83 -6.33 -21.28
C ILE A 34 18.31 -5.73 -19.96
N ARG A 35 19.19 -4.73 -19.99
CA ARG A 35 19.75 -4.08 -18.80
C ARG A 35 18.68 -3.26 -18.07
N ILE A 36 17.84 -2.54 -18.80
CA ILE A 36 16.68 -1.80 -18.27
C ILE A 36 15.67 -2.77 -17.65
N SER A 37 15.39 -3.89 -18.32
CA SER A 37 14.50 -4.95 -17.81
C SER A 37 15.03 -5.56 -16.51
N LYS A 38 16.31 -5.96 -16.45
CA LYS A 38 16.95 -6.48 -15.24
C LYS A 38 16.94 -5.47 -14.09
N ARG A 39 17.23 -4.19 -14.36
CA ARG A 39 17.21 -3.13 -13.35
C ARG A 39 15.80 -2.92 -12.79
N THR A 40 14.79 -2.90 -13.66
CA THR A 40 13.39 -2.73 -13.27
C THR A 40 12.89 -3.92 -12.44
N PHE A 41 13.27 -5.13 -12.82
CA PHE A 41 13.00 -6.34 -12.06
C PHE A 41 13.63 -6.30 -10.65
N LEU A 42 14.91 -5.94 -10.56
CA LEU A 42 15.61 -5.84 -9.28
C LEU A 42 14.99 -4.77 -8.36
N ILE A 43 14.67 -3.59 -8.90
CA ILE A 43 13.97 -2.52 -8.15
C ILE A 43 12.60 -3.03 -7.68
N SER A 44 11.86 -3.74 -8.53
CA SER A 44 10.57 -4.31 -8.16
C SER A 44 10.69 -5.32 -7.02
N LEU A 45 11.72 -6.17 -7.03
CA LEU A 45 11.98 -7.12 -5.95
C LEU A 45 12.28 -6.40 -4.62
N ILE A 46 13.15 -5.38 -4.66
CA ILE A 46 13.49 -4.56 -3.48
C ILE A 46 12.24 -3.88 -2.92
N VAL A 47 11.39 -3.31 -3.78
CA VAL A 47 10.14 -2.66 -3.35
C VAL A 47 9.16 -3.68 -2.78
N ILE A 48 9.01 -4.87 -3.38
CA ILE A 48 8.16 -5.95 -2.85
C ILE A 48 8.57 -6.31 -1.43
N PHE A 49 9.86 -6.62 -1.21
CA PHE A 49 10.36 -6.97 0.12
C PHE A 49 10.27 -5.79 1.08
N GLY A 50 10.58 -4.58 0.63
CA GLY A 50 10.44 -3.37 1.44
C GLY A 50 9.02 -3.16 1.91
N VAL A 51 8.02 -3.32 1.04
CA VAL A 51 6.59 -3.18 1.38
C VAL A 51 6.18 -4.28 2.35
N ALA A 52 6.56 -5.53 2.10
CA ALA A 52 6.24 -6.64 2.99
C ALA A 52 6.82 -6.41 4.39
N VAL A 53 8.13 -6.09 4.48
CA VAL A 53 8.84 -5.92 5.76
C VAL A 53 8.33 -4.70 6.51
N SER A 54 8.16 -3.55 5.84
CA SER A 54 7.66 -2.34 6.50
C SER A 54 6.24 -2.51 7.01
N PHE A 55 5.35 -3.16 6.25
CA PHE A 55 3.99 -3.48 6.69
C PHE A 55 3.98 -4.42 7.89
N THR A 56 4.65 -5.58 7.78
CA THR A 56 4.70 -6.58 8.86
C THR A 56 5.32 -6.00 10.11
N ALA A 57 6.50 -5.38 10.00
CA ALA A 57 7.19 -4.84 11.16
C ALA A 57 6.39 -3.70 11.80
N SER A 58 5.78 -2.79 11.04
CA SER A 58 4.92 -1.73 11.60
C SER A 58 3.76 -2.31 12.41
N SER A 59 3.06 -3.31 11.87
CA SER A 59 1.94 -3.97 12.57
C SER A 59 2.41 -4.69 13.84
N GLN A 60 3.53 -5.41 13.76
CA GLN A 60 4.11 -6.14 14.89
C GLN A 60 4.59 -5.19 16.01
N PHE A 61 5.25 -4.09 15.67
CA PHE A 61 5.64 -3.08 16.66
C PHE A 61 4.41 -2.41 17.29
N SER A 62 3.35 -2.17 16.52
CA SER A 62 2.09 -1.66 17.08
C SER A 62 1.46 -2.65 18.07
N LYS A 63 1.42 -3.94 17.71
CA LYS A 63 0.90 -4.99 18.58
C LYS A 63 1.75 -5.12 19.85
N TYR A 64 3.07 -5.16 19.70
CA TYR A 64 4.01 -5.20 20.82
C TYR A 64 3.87 -4.00 21.75
N ALA A 65 3.69 -2.79 21.21
CA ALA A 65 3.46 -1.58 22.00
C ALA A 65 2.18 -1.68 22.86
N LEU A 66 1.14 -2.36 22.36
CA LEU A 66 -0.12 -2.56 23.08
C LEU A 66 -0.07 -3.71 24.08
N ASP A 67 0.78 -4.72 23.85
CA ASP A 67 0.85 -5.93 24.69
C ASP A 67 1.89 -5.84 25.81
N ILE A 68 2.99 -5.08 25.64
CA ILE A 68 4.11 -5.07 26.60
C ILE A 68 3.73 -4.59 27.99
N ASP A 69 2.83 -3.61 28.08
CA ASP A 69 2.37 -3.05 29.34
C ASP A 69 0.91 -2.63 29.20
N SER A 70 0.05 -3.63 29.00
CA SER A 70 -1.38 -3.44 28.77
C SER A 70 -2.11 -2.78 29.96
N GLU A 71 -1.53 -2.83 31.16
CA GLU A 71 -2.02 -2.14 32.35
C GLU A 71 -1.64 -0.65 32.36
N SER A 72 -0.47 -0.29 31.81
CA SER A 72 0.02 1.11 31.82
C SER A 72 -0.04 1.84 30.47
N PHE A 73 -0.37 1.14 29.39
CA PHE A 73 -0.48 1.69 28.04
C PHE A 73 -1.56 0.99 27.20
N ASN A 74 -2.73 1.63 27.09
CA ASN A 74 -3.82 1.22 26.20
C ASN A 74 -4.41 2.47 25.54
N ALA A 75 -3.70 2.97 24.53
CA ALA A 75 -4.03 4.21 23.83
C ALA A 75 -3.99 4.07 22.29
N PRO A 76 -4.87 3.24 21.70
CA PRO A 76 -4.89 3.00 20.24
C PRO A 76 -5.16 4.26 19.41
N TYR A 77 -5.94 5.22 19.91
CA TYR A 77 -6.21 6.49 19.25
C TYR A 77 -5.01 7.45 19.37
N PHE A 78 -4.29 7.45 20.50
CA PHE A 78 -2.98 8.12 20.59
C PHE A 78 -1.98 7.56 19.56
N MET A 79 -1.90 6.25 19.40
CA MET A 79 -1.03 5.61 18.40
C MET A 79 -1.36 6.04 16.97
N LEU A 80 -2.66 6.09 16.65
CA LEU A 80 -3.16 6.63 15.38
C LEU A 80 -2.69 8.07 15.16
N TRP A 81 -2.95 8.94 16.15
CA TRP A 81 -2.63 10.36 16.06
C TRP A 81 -1.13 10.58 15.90
N PHE A 82 -0.33 9.87 16.69
CA PHE A 82 1.13 9.92 16.65
C PHE A 82 1.66 9.45 15.29
N SER A 83 1.27 8.26 14.82
CA SER A 83 1.77 7.69 13.56
C SER A 83 1.34 8.52 12.34
N THR A 84 0.09 8.98 12.29
CA THR A 84 -0.43 9.78 11.17
C THR A 84 0.22 11.15 11.08
N THR A 85 0.71 11.72 12.19
CA THR A 85 1.45 12.99 12.21
C THR A 85 2.75 12.90 11.40
N TRP A 86 3.38 11.71 11.31
CA TRP A 86 4.60 11.54 10.52
C TRP A 86 4.38 11.76 9.02
N MET A 87 3.14 11.62 8.53
CA MET A 87 2.79 11.86 7.13
C MET A 87 2.98 13.32 6.68
N ILE A 88 3.15 14.27 7.61
CA ILE A 88 3.54 15.66 7.32
C ILE A 88 4.86 15.70 6.52
N THR A 89 5.71 14.70 6.69
CA THR A 89 7.00 14.61 6.00
C THR A 89 6.91 14.19 4.53
N CYS A 90 5.75 13.70 4.06
CA CYS A 90 5.59 13.18 2.70
C CYS A 90 5.96 14.17 1.60
N PHE A 91 5.45 15.41 1.69
CA PHE A 91 5.67 16.45 0.68
C PHE A 91 7.06 17.09 0.78
N PRO A 92 7.61 17.40 1.98
CA PRO A 92 9.01 17.79 2.11
C PRO A 92 9.98 16.77 1.48
N VAL A 93 9.78 15.47 1.70
CA VAL A 93 10.61 14.42 1.09
C VAL A 93 10.47 14.41 -0.43
N PHE A 94 9.25 14.53 -0.94
CA PHE A 94 9.00 14.64 -2.38
C PHE A 94 9.68 15.88 -3.00
N LEU A 95 9.67 17.02 -2.30
CA LEU A 95 10.35 18.24 -2.77
C LEU A 95 11.86 18.07 -2.81
N ILE A 96 12.46 17.45 -1.79
CA ILE A 96 13.90 17.14 -1.79
C ILE A 96 14.24 16.22 -2.97
N TYR A 97 13.44 15.19 -3.21
CA TYR A 97 13.60 14.28 -4.36
C TYR A 97 13.55 15.02 -5.70
N ASN A 98 12.60 15.93 -5.88
CA ASN A 98 12.49 16.73 -7.10
C ASN A 98 13.62 17.77 -7.24
N LEU A 99 14.08 18.34 -6.12
CA LEU A 99 15.20 19.28 -6.12
C LEU A 99 16.50 18.60 -6.57
N ILE A 100 16.74 17.35 -6.12
CA ILE A 100 17.87 16.53 -6.58
C ILE A 100 17.78 16.23 -8.09
N ARG A 101 16.57 16.10 -8.63
CA ARG A 101 16.33 15.94 -10.08
C ARG A 101 16.38 17.25 -10.88
N GLY A 102 16.67 18.38 -10.23
CA GLY A 102 16.80 19.69 -10.89
C GLY A 102 15.47 20.44 -11.10
N SER A 103 14.35 19.95 -10.55
CA SER A 103 13.06 20.65 -10.65
C SER A 103 12.93 21.73 -9.59
N GLY A 104 12.36 22.88 -9.95
CA GLY A 104 12.16 23.99 -9.02
C GLY A 104 11.08 23.70 -7.97
N PHE A 105 11.25 24.22 -6.74
CA PHE A 105 10.26 24.11 -5.66
C PHE A 105 8.88 24.66 -6.07
N LYS A 106 8.85 25.87 -6.65
CA LYS A 106 7.60 26.53 -7.06
C LYS A 106 6.86 25.75 -8.16
N GLU A 107 7.60 25.12 -9.05
CA GLU A 107 7.06 24.29 -10.13
C GLU A 107 6.43 23.01 -9.57
N SER A 108 7.15 22.30 -8.69
CA SER A 108 6.64 21.12 -7.99
C SER A 108 5.36 21.40 -7.19
N LEU A 109 5.32 22.56 -6.50
CA LEU A 109 4.13 23.00 -5.77
C LEU A 109 2.97 23.33 -6.72
N LYS A 110 3.23 24.06 -7.81
CA LYS A 110 2.22 24.43 -8.81
C LYS A 110 1.58 23.22 -9.48
N HIS A 111 2.36 22.17 -9.75
CA HIS A 111 1.84 20.90 -10.29
C HIS A 111 1.05 20.08 -9.28
N SER A 112 1.38 20.19 -7.98
CA SER A 112 0.76 19.39 -6.92
C SER A 112 -0.49 20.04 -6.34
N ALA A 113 -0.54 21.37 -6.27
CA ALA A 113 -1.64 22.16 -5.68
C ALA A 113 -3.06 21.85 -6.23
N PRO A 114 -3.27 21.51 -7.52
CA PRO A 114 -4.60 21.21 -8.05
C PRO A 114 -5.34 20.08 -7.31
N VAL A 115 -4.64 19.18 -6.63
CA VAL A 115 -5.23 18.09 -5.84
C VAL A 115 -6.14 18.61 -4.70
N LEU A 116 -5.84 19.79 -4.17
CA LEU A 116 -6.61 20.43 -3.11
C LEU A 116 -7.87 21.15 -3.67
N GLY A 117 -8.04 21.21 -4.99
CA GLY A 117 -9.15 21.93 -5.62
C GLY A 117 -8.95 23.44 -5.69
N GLY A 118 -9.80 24.12 -6.46
CA GLY A 118 -9.62 25.54 -6.80
C GLY A 118 -9.93 26.54 -5.67
N SER A 119 -10.53 26.12 -4.57
CA SER A 119 -10.87 26.97 -3.42
C SER A 119 -10.41 26.33 -2.12
N TRP A 120 -9.84 27.15 -1.23
CA TRP A 120 -9.31 26.74 0.06
C TRP A 120 -10.34 25.97 0.91
N LEU A 121 -11.59 26.43 0.96
CA LEU A 121 -12.63 25.79 1.76
C LEU A 121 -12.94 24.38 1.26
N TRP A 122 -13.06 24.21 -0.06
CA TRP A 122 -13.32 22.91 -0.68
C TRP A 122 -12.14 21.96 -0.51
N GLY A 123 -10.91 22.48 -0.57
CA GLY A 123 -9.71 21.69 -0.27
C GLY A 123 -9.67 21.21 1.17
N PHE A 124 -9.92 22.10 2.11
CA PHE A 124 -10.02 21.75 3.53
C PHE A 124 -11.09 20.68 3.77
N LEU A 125 -12.31 20.86 3.24
CA LEU A 125 -13.41 19.90 3.40
C LEU A 125 -13.09 18.54 2.77
N ARG A 126 -12.41 18.52 1.61
CA ARG A 126 -11.93 17.27 0.99
C ARG A 126 -10.95 16.56 1.91
N VAL A 127 -9.88 17.23 2.33
CA VAL A 127 -8.87 16.62 3.21
C VAL A 127 -9.50 16.17 4.52
N LEU A 128 -10.45 16.93 5.07
CA LEU A 128 -11.20 16.56 6.27
C LEU A 128 -12.00 15.26 6.10
N LEU A 129 -12.74 15.12 5.00
CA LEU A 129 -13.48 13.88 4.70
C LEU A 129 -12.55 12.66 4.65
N PHE A 130 -11.41 12.80 3.96
CA PHE A 130 -10.42 11.75 3.87
C PHE A 130 -9.70 11.49 5.19
N LEU A 131 -9.49 12.52 6.02
CA LEU A 131 -8.96 12.37 7.37
C LEU A 131 -9.90 11.55 8.25
N VAL A 132 -11.21 11.78 8.20
CA VAL A 132 -12.19 11.01 8.97
C VAL A 132 -12.18 9.53 8.55
N LEU A 133 -12.17 9.25 7.25
CA LEU A 133 -12.07 7.88 6.73
C LEU A 133 -10.76 7.20 7.11
N TRP A 134 -9.64 7.92 6.99
CA TRP A 134 -8.32 7.44 7.38
C TRP A 134 -8.26 7.13 8.88
N SER A 135 -8.75 8.06 9.70
CA SER A 135 -8.75 7.92 11.16
C SER A 135 -9.65 6.78 11.60
N GLY A 136 -10.86 6.67 11.03
CA GLY A 136 -11.78 5.57 11.32
C GLY A 136 -11.18 4.21 10.94
N SER A 137 -10.56 4.10 9.77
CA SER A 137 -9.91 2.86 9.33
C SER A 137 -8.74 2.46 10.23
N ASN A 138 -7.81 3.38 10.48
CA ASN A 138 -6.61 3.07 11.27
C ASN A 138 -6.91 2.92 12.77
N TYR A 139 -7.87 3.66 13.33
CA TYR A 139 -8.35 3.44 14.70
C TYR A 139 -8.96 2.04 14.84
N SER A 140 -9.85 1.65 13.91
CA SER A 140 -10.47 0.33 13.94
C SER A 140 -9.42 -0.78 13.83
N TYR A 141 -8.38 -0.60 13.01
CA TYR A 141 -7.27 -1.54 12.91
C TYR A 141 -6.47 -1.63 14.21
N THR A 142 -6.03 -0.49 14.75
CA THR A 142 -5.21 -0.45 15.97
C THR A 142 -5.98 -0.97 17.18
N LYS A 143 -7.29 -0.69 17.25
CA LYS A 143 -8.17 -1.26 18.27
C LYS A 143 -8.41 -2.76 18.06
N ALA A 144 -8.44 -3.25 16.83
CA ALA A 144 -8.51 -4.70 16.59
C ALA A 144 -7.25 -5.41 17.13
N LEU A 145 -6.06 -4.79 17.00
CA LEU A 145 -4.81 -5.35 17.54
C LEU A 145 -4.82 -5.52 19.07
N THR A 146 -5.69 -4.83 19.82
CA THR A 146 -5.82 -5.09 21.26
C THR A 146 -6.55 -6.40 21.57
N PHE A 147 -7.26 -6.96 20.60
CA PHE A 147 -8.11 -8.15 20.75
C PHE A 147 -7.62 -9.35 19.95
N VAL A 148 -7.01 -9.13 18.79
CA VAL A 148 -6.53 -10.19 17.90
C VAL A 148 -5.04 -10.00 17.59
N SER A 149 -4.38 -11.07 17.14
CA SER A 149 -2.99 -11.00 16.72
C SER A 149 -2.82 -10.16 15.45
N SER A 150 -1.59 -9.70 15.21
CA SER A 150 -1.23 -8.94 14.00
C SER A 150 -1.53 -9.72 12.72
N SER A 151 -1.27 -11.04 12.71
CA SER A 151 -1.57 -11.90 11.56
C SER A 151 -3.07 -12.01 11.29
N ILE A 152 -3.91 -12.17 12.31
CA ILE A 152 -5.36 -12.27 12.12
C ILE A 152 -5.90 -10.95 11.57
N ALA A 153 -5.49 -9.82 12.17
CA ALA A 153 -5.87 -8.50 11.69
C ALA A 153 -5.39 -8.24 10.24
N ALA A 154 -4.15 -8.60 9.90
CA ALA A 154 -3.60 -8.45 8.55
C ALA A 154 -4.34 -9.33 7.52
N SER A 155 -4.64 -10.58 7.86
CA SER A 155 -5.44 -11.48 7.01
C SER A 155 -6.81 -10.87 6.73
N ILE A 156 -7.57 -10.47 7.76
CA ILE A 156 -8.90 -9.85 7.58
C ILE A 156 -8.78 -8.53 6.80
N SER A 157 -7.79 -7.69 7.10
CA SER A 157 -7.59 -6.42 6.39
C SER A 157 -7.27 -6.60 4.91
N SER A 158 -6.71 -7.73 4.48
CA SER A 158 -6.44 -7.97 3.06
C SER A 158 -7.71 -8.13 2.21
N CYS A 159 -8.86 -8.45 2.82
CA CYS A 159 -10.18 -8.40 2.19
C CYS A 159 -10.55 -7.00 1.66
N ASN A 160 -9.84 -5.95 2.10
CA ASN A 160 -9.90 -4.60 1.54
C ASN A 160 -9.85 -4.61 0.01
N ALA A 161 -9.00 -5.45 -0.61
CA ALA A 161 -8.92 -5.53 -2.08
C ALA A 161 -10.26 -5.94 -2.72
N ALA A 162 -10.95 -6.91 -2.13
CA ALA A 162 -12.27 -7.36 -2.58
C ALA A 162 -13.32 -6.25 -2.42
N PHE A 163 -13.32 -5.56 -1.28
CA PHE A 163 -14.23 -4.43 -1.06
C PHE A 163 -13.96 -3.23 -1.98
N VAL A 164 -12.68 -2.94 -2.28
CA VAL A 164 -12.31 -1.93 -3.28
C VAL A 164 -12.92 -2.27 -4.62
N TRP A 165 -12.86 -3.53 -5.05
CA TRP A 165 -13.46 -3.93 -6.32
C TRP A 165 -14.99 -3.78 -6.34
N VAL A 166 -15.68 -4.23 -5.28
CA VAL A 166 -17.15 -4.07 -5.18
C VAL A 166 -17.53 -2.59 -5.19
N LEU A 167 -16.87 -1.77 -4.38
CA LEU A 167 -17.13 -0.32 -4.31
C LEU A 167 -16.78 0.40 -5.61
N ALA A 168 -15.69 0.01 -6.29
CA ALA A 168 -15.32 0.57 -7.58
C ALA A 168 -16.37 0.24 -8.66
N MET A 169 -16.95 -0.95 -8.65
CA MET A 169 -18.05 -1.29 -9.55
C MET A 169 -19.27 -0.38 -9.32
N ILE A 170 -19.61 -0.09 -8.07
CA ILE A 170 -20.77 0.74 -7.72
C ILE A 170 -20.51 2.22 -8.03
N LEU A 171 -19.36 2.77 -7.62
CA LEU A 171 -19.06 4.20 -7.68
C LEU A 171 -18.40 4.63 -9.00
N LEU A 172 -17.50 3.82 -9.55
CA LEU A 172 -16.78 4.12 -10.79
C LEU A 172 -17.44 3.47 -12.02
N LYS A 173 -18.45 2.61 -11.83
CA LYS A 173 -19.13 1.86 -12.91
C LYS A 173 -18.19 0.96 -13.71
N ASP A 174 -17.18 0.39 -13.02
CA ASP A 174 -16.26 -0.60 -13.59
C ASP A 174 -17.00 -1.87 -14.03
N LYS A 175 -16.46 -2.56 -15.03
CA LYS A 175 -17.06 -3.76 -15.61
C LYS A 175 -17.06 -4.94 -14.64
N PHE A 176 -18.11 -5.76 -14.75
CA PHE A 176 -18.24 -6.97 -13.97
C PHE A 176 -17.30 -8.07 -14.48
N VAL A 177 -16.52 -8.67 -13.58
CA VAL A 177 -15.52 -9.72 -13.87
C VAL A 177 -15.76 -10.91 -12.95
N ILE A 178 -16.17 -12.06 -13.49
CA ILE A 178 -16.55 -13.25 -12.71
C ILE A 178 -15.44 -13.73 -11.77
N PRO A 179 -14.16 -13.83 -12.19
CA PRO A 179 -13.08 -14.21 -11.27
C PRO A 179 -12.96 -13.31 -10.02
N LYS A 180 -13.28 -12.03 -10.13
CA LYS A 180 -13.28 -11.10 -9.01
C LYS A 180 -14.47 -11.31 -8.08
N LEU A 181 -15.63 -11.75 -8.59
CA LEU A 181 -16.74 -12.21 -7.75
C LEU A 181 -16.32 -13.42 -6.90
N LEU A 182 -15.67 -14.42 -7.52
CA LEU A 182 -15.14 -15.57 -6.78
C LEU A 182 -14.16 -15.13 -5.69
N ALA A 183 -13.33 -14.12 -5.98
CA ALA A 183 -12.44 -13.54 -5.00
C ALA A 183 -13.20 -13.00 -3.77
N VAL A 184 -14.32 -12.29 -3.95
CA VAL A 184 -15.15 -11.82 -2.83
C VAL A 184 -15.66 -12.99 -1.98
N ILE A 185 -16.12 -14.07 -2.63
CA ILE A 185 -16.61 -15.27 -1.94
C ILE A 185 -15.48 -15.90 -1.10
N PHE A 186 -14.28 -16.04 -1.67
CA PHE A 186 -13.11 -16.56 -0.95
C PHE A 186 -12.68 -15.66 0.22
N ALA A 187 -12.78 -14.33 0.08
CA ALA A 187 -12.49 -13.39 1.16
C ALA A 187 -13.46 -13.58 2.33
N ILE A 188 -14.77 -13.58 2.06
CA ILE A 188 -15.82 -13.78 3.08
C ILE A 188 -15.65 -15.16 3.73
N GLY A 189 -15.47 -16.21 2.93
CA GLY A 189 -15.27 -17.57 3.43
C GLY A 189 -14.03 -17.70 4.31
N GLY A 190 -12.92 -17.06 3.94
CA GLY A 190 -11.71 -17.07 4.74
C GLY A 190 -11.85 -16.33 6.08
N VAL A 191 -12.55 -15.19 6.11
CA VAL A 191 -12.88 -14.48 7.36
C VAL A 191 -13.75 -15.35 8.26
N VAL A 192 -14.76 -16.01 7.71
CA VAL A 192 -15.64 -16.93 8.47
C VAL A 192 -14.84 -18.09 9.04
N LEU A 193 -13.96 -18.73 8.26
CA LEU A 193 -13.12 -19.83 8.73
C LEU A 193 -12.21 -19.43 9.89
N ILE A 194 -11.57 -18.25 9.82
CA ILE A 194 -10.75 -17.73 10.92
C ILE A 194 -11.62 -17.42 12.15
N SER A 195 -12.84 -16.92 11.93
CA SER A 195 -13.77 -16.56 13.01
C SER A 195 -14.35 -17.77 13.75
N LEU A 196 -14.40 -18.94 13.11
CA LEU A 196 -14.90 -20.20 13.67
C LEU A 196 -13.82 -21.00 14.41
N ASP A 197 -12.58 -20.50 14.44
CA ASP A 197 -11.49 -21.19 15.10
C ASP A 197 -11.56 -20.94 16.61
N ASP A 198 -12.21 -21.86 17.33
CA ASP A 198 -12.37 -21.81 18.80
C ASP A 198 -11.03 -21.78 19.57
N GLN A 199 -9.92 -22.16 18.93
CA GLN A 199 -8.59 -22.09 19.55
C GLN A 199 -7.98 -20.70 19.46
N ILE A 200 -8.50 -19.85 18.58
CA ILE A 200 -8.16 -18.45 18.54
C ILE A 200 -9.07 -17.76 19.54
N ASN A 201 -8.51 -17.34 20.68
CA ASN A 201 -9.16 -16.40 21.60
C ASN A 201 -9.28 -15.00 20.94
N ALA A 202 -9.91 -14.91 19.77
CA ALA A 202 -10.19 -13.67 19.06
C ALA A 202 -11.63 -13.26 19.42
N PRO A 203 -11.82 -12.27 20.30
CA PRO A 203 -13.13 -11.71 20.55
C PRO A 203 -13.76 -11.28 19.22
N TRP A 204 -15.03 -11.60 19.00
CA TRP A 204 -15.79 -11.19 17.82
C TRP A 204 -15.67 -9.68 17.55
N LEU A 205 -15.52 -8.88 18.61
CA LEU A 205 -15.28 -7.44 18.53
C LEU A 205 -14.02 -7.10 17.72
N GLY A 206 -12.91 -7.83 17.91
CA GLY A 206 -11.66 -7.61 17.17
C GLY A 206 -11.81 -7.94 15.68
N ILE A 207 -12.55 -9.01 15.35
CA ILE A 207 -12.85 -9.39 13.96
C ILE A 207 -13.71 -8.31 13.29
N VAL A 208 -14.77 -7.85 13.97
CA VAL A 208 -15.64 -6.77 13.47
C VAL A 208 -14.86 -5.47 13.25
N LEU A 209 -13.96 -5.11 14.18
CA LEU A 209 -13.12 -3.92 14.06
C LEU A 209 -12.12 -4.03 12.88
N ALA A 210 -11.49 -5.20 12.69
CA ALA A 210 -10.61 -5.44 11.55
C ALA A 210 -11.36 -5.37 10.21
N LEU A 211 -12.58 -5.90 10.17
CA LEU A 211 -13.44 -5.83 8.99
C LEU A 211 -13.90 -4.40 8.70
N ALA A 212 -14.30 -3.66 9.74
CA ALA A 212 -14.66 -2.24 9.64
C ALA A 212 -13.48 -1.42 9.10
N SER A 213 -12.25 -1.69 9.58
CA SER A 213 -11.05 -1.08 9.04
C SER A 213 -10.88 -1.34 7.55
N ALA A 214 -11.05 -2.60 7.11
CA ALA A 214 -10.92 -3.00 5.71
C ALA A 214 -11.94 -2.28 4.81
N ILE A 215 -13.20 -2.16 5.25
CA ILE A 215 -14.26 -1.46 4.52
C ILE A 215 -13.97 0.05 4.44
N LEU A 216 -13.59 0.68 5.56
CA LEU A 216 -13.26 2.11 5.57
C LEU A 216 -12.02 2.41 4.72
N ALA A 217 -11.01 1.55 4.74
CA ALA A 217 -9.84 1.66 3.87
C ALA A 217 -10.20 1.51 2.39
N ALA A 218 -11.13 0.60 2.08
CA ALA A 218 -11.62 0.41 0.72
C ALA A 218 -12.37 1.65 0.23
N LEU A 219 -13.25 2.18 1.08
CA LEU A 219 -14.01 3.39 0.82
C LEU A 219 -13.08 4.61 0.63
N TYR A 220 -12.06 4.75 1.49
CA TYR A 220 -11.00 5.76 1.32
C TYR A 220 -10.36 5.66 -0.06
N LYS A 221 -9.88 4.47 -0.47
CA LYS A 221 -9.19 4.27 -1.76
C LYS A 221 -10.10 4.58 -2.95
N VAL A 222 -11.34 4.10 -2.92
CA VAL A 222 -12.28 4.26 -4.04
C VAL A 222 -12.75 5.72 -4.15
N LEU A 223 -13.08 6.37 -3.04
CA LEU A 223 -13.41 7.80 -3.04
C LEU A 223 -12.22 8.65 -3.46
N PHE A 224 -11.00 8.28 -3.05
CA PHE A 224 -9.78 8.98 -3.44
C PHE A 224 -9.64 8.98 -4.96
N LYS A 225 -9.77 7.80 -5.58
CA LYS A 225 -9.76 7.67 -7.03
C LYS A 225 -10.93 8.39 -7.71
N TYR A 226 -12.13 8.34 -7.11
CA TYR A 226 -13.31 9.00 -7.67
C TYR A 226 -13.21 10.53 -7.66
N VAL A 227 -12.70 11.12 -6.58
CA VAL A 227 -12.63 12.57 -6.38
C VAL A 227 -11.38 13.18 -7.01
N LEU A 228 -10.24 12.49 -6.94
CA LEU A 228 -8.93 13.02 -7.35
C LEU A 228 -8.43 12.45 -8.68
N GLY A 229 -9.04 11.37 -9.19
CA GLY A 229 -8.61 10.71 -10.42
C GLY A 229 -7.24 10.04 -10.30
N ASP A 230 -6.52 9.97 -11.41
CA ASP A 230 -5.14 9.46 -11.47
C ASP A 230 -4.18 10.55 -10.99
N ALA A 231 -4.13 10.73 -9.66
CA ALA A 231 -3.29 11.72 -9.01
C ALA A 231 -1.80 11.39 -9.19
N SER A 232 -0.99 12.41 -9.48
CA SER A 232 0.46 12.26 -9.59
C SER A 232 1.10 12.05 -8.21
N LEU A 233 2.34 11.53 -8.19
CA LEU A 233 3.09 11.34 -6.94
C LEU A 233 3.16 12.60 -6.07
N GLY A 234 3.35 13.77 -6.69
CA GLY A 234 3.39 15.05 -5.98
C GLY A 234 2.05 15.44 -5.39
N GLN A 235 0.97 15.20 -6.14
CA GLN A 235 -0.40 15.41 -5.67
C GLN A 235 -0.74 14.52 -4.48
N VAL A 236 -0.42 13.22 -4.55
CA VAL A 236 -0.62 12.28 -3.44
C VAL A 236 0.21 12.70 -2.23
N SER A 237 1.48 13.04 -2.42
CA SER A 237 2.39 13.44 -1.33
C SER A 237 1.95 14.74 -0.64
N LEU A 238 1.50 15.73 -1.42
CA LEU A 238 0.93 16.97 -0.89
C LEU A 238 -0.35 16.69 -0.09
N PHE A 239 -1.24 15.88 -0.65
CA PHE A 239 -2.49 15.50 -0.01
C PHE A 239 -2.26 14.79 1.34
N LEU A 240 -1.35 13.81 1.38
CA LEU A 240 -1.00 13.10 2.61
C LEU A 240 -0.36 14.01 3.66
N SER A 241 0.41 15.02 3.23
CA SER A 241 1.01 15.99 4.16
C SER A 241 -0.03 16.93 4.75
N CYS A 242 -0.98 17.40 3.93
CA CYS A 242 -2.13 18.15 4.43
C CYS A 242 -3.00 17.31 5.37
N LEU A 243 -3.18 16.02 5.08
CA LEU A 243 -3.88 15.08 5.96
C LEU A 243 -3.15 14.94 7.31
N GLY A 244 -1.82 14.80 7.29
CA GLY A 244 -0.99 14.77 8.51
C GLY A 244 -1.07 16.07 9.32
N LEU A 245 -1.08 17.23 8.66
CA LEU A 245 -1.21 18.54 9.30
C LEU A 245 -2.60 18.71 9.96
N LEU A 246 -3.67 18.33 9.26
CA LEU A 246 -5.01 18.36 9.83
C LEU A 246 -5.16 17.33 10.96
N ASN A 247 -4.55 16.15 10.84
CA ASN A 247 -4.50 15.14 11.90
C ASN A 247 -3.86 15.72 13.17
N LEU A 248 -2.72 16.40 13.04
CA LEU A 248 -2.01 16.98 14.18
C LEU A 248 -2.92 17.89 15.02
N ILE A 249 -3.78 18.69 14.38
CA ILE A 249 -4.64 19.66 15.06
C ILE A 249 -5.97 19.03 15.48
N LEU A 250 -6.68 18.37 14.56
CA LEU A 250 -8.05 17.92 14.77
C LEU A 250 -8.13 16.65 15.60
N ASN A 251 -7.27 15.66 15.32
CA ASN A 251 -7.28 14.41 16.08
C ASN A 251 -6.57 14.55 17.43
N ALA A 252 -5.77 15.60 17.66
CA ALA A 252 -5.25 15.89 18.99
C ALA A 252 -6.38 16.08 20.02
N ILE A 253 -7.47 16.74 19.65
CA ILE A 253 -8.59 17.02 20.57
C ILE A 253 -9.22 15.70 21.07
N PRO A 254 -9.70 14.77 20.22
CA PRO A 254 -10.18 13.47 20.69
C PRO A 254 -9.11 12.66 21.42
N THR A 255 -7.84 12.70 21.02
CA THR A 255 -6.76 12.01 21.75
C THR A 255 -6.69 12.47 23.20
N PHE A 256 -6.61 13.79 23.43
CA PHE A 256 -6.53 14.33 24.79
C PHE A 256 -7.83 14.11 25.58
N LEU A 257 -9.00 14.19 24.92
CA LEU A 257 -10.28 13.91 25.57
C LEU A 257 -10.37 12.44 26.02
N LEU A 258 -9.98 11.49 25.19
CA LEU A 258 -10.00 10.06 25.53
C LEU A 258 -9.08 9.74 26.70
N ILE A 259 -7.90 10.36 26.76
CA ILE A 259 -6.97 10.24 27.88
C ILE A 259 -7.57 10.88 29.15
N PHE A 260 -8.16 12.08 29.03
CA PHE A 260 -8.72 12.80 30.18
C PHE A 260 -9.94 12.07 30.81
N PHE A 261 -10.81 11.49 29.97
CA PHE A 261 -11.95 10.70 30.44
C PHE A 261 -11.57 9.28 30.90
N GLY A 262 -10.29 8.89 30.80
CA GLY A 262 -9.81 7.56 31.16
C GLY A 262 -10.27 6.44 30.23
N ALA A 263 -10.76 6.79 29.03
CA ALA A 263 -11.11 5.82 28.00
C ALA A 263 -9.85 5.23 27.32
N GLU A 264 -8.75 5.98 27.35
CA GLU A 264 -7.40 5.53 27.01
C GLU A 264 -6.46 5.81 28.17
N TYR A 265 -5.60 4.84 28.48
CA TYR A 265 -4.62 4.97 29.56
C TYR A 265 -3.22 5.15 28.96
N LEU A 266 -2.57 6.25 29.34
CA LEU A 266 -1.23 6.59 28.89
C LEU A 266 -0.44 7.13 30.08
N ASN A 267 0.50 6.34 30.58
CA ASN A 267 1.49 6.82 31.53
C ASN A 267 2.80 7.15 30.79
N VAL A 268 3.11 8.43 30.66
CA VAL A 268 4.25 8.96 29.87
C VAL A 268 5.59 8.31 30.24
N ALA A 269 5.76 7.88 31.50
CA ALA A 269 6.99 7.28 32.00
C ALA A 269 7.21 5.83 31.54
N THR A 270 6.13 5.10 31.24
CA THR A 270 6.15 3.67 30.86
C THR A 270 5.81 3.45 29.39
N VAL A 271 5.52 4.51 28.63
CA VAL A 271 5.25 4.44 27.19
C VAL A 271 6.39 3.71 26.46
N PRO A 272 6.11 2.68 25.64
CA PRO A 272 7.11 1.97 24.85
C PRO A 272 7.53 2.78 23.62
N TRP A 273 8.24 3.90 23.85
CA TRP A 273 8.63 4.87 22.81
C TRP A 273 9.36 4.23 21.63
N ALA A 274 10.25 3.26 21.89
CA ALA A 274 10.98 2.56 20.84
C ALA A 274 10.05 1.81 19.87
N ALA A 275 9.04 1.12 20.40
CA ALA A 275 8.06 0.39 19.58
C ALA A 275 7.11 1.35 18.84
N LEU A 276 6.69 2.43 19.49
CA LEU A 276 5.84 3.46 18.88
C LEU A 276 6.53 4.19 17.74
N VAL A 277 7.75 4.67 17.97
CA VAL A 277 8.56 5.34 16.94
C VAL A 277 8.93 4.37 15.82
N GLY A 278 9.30 3.14 16.17
CA GLY A 278 9.58 2.08 15.19
C GLY A 278 8.38 1.81 14.29
N SER A 279 7.19 1.61 14.89
CA SER A 279 5.94 1.42 14.16
C SER A 279 5.60 2.60 13.25
N ALA A 280 5.68 3.84 13.77
CA ALA A 280 5.38 5.05 13.01
C ALA A 280 6.36 5.25 11.84
N ALA A 281 7.66 5.05 12.07
CA ALA A 281 8.69 5.17 11.03
C ALA A 281 8.53 4.11 9.93
N LEU A 282 8.25 2.86 10.31
CA LEU A 282 7.99 1.77 9.36
C LEU A 282 6.67 1.97 8.62
N GLY A 283 5.63 2.48 9.29
CA GLY A 283 4.37 2.84 8.67
C GLY A 283 4.52 3.99 7.68
N LEU A 284 5.37 4.98 7.97
CA LEU A 284 5.73 6.04 7.04
C LEU A 284 6.50 5.49 5.84
N LEU A 285 7.50 4.63 6.06
CA LEU A 285 8.25 3.96 5.00
C LEU A 285 7.32 3.15 4.09
N PHE A 286 6.40 2.40 4.67
CA PHE A 286 5.38 1.64 3.96
C PHE A 286 4.52 2.54 3.05
N ASN A 287 4.02 3.66 3.58
CA ASN A 287 3.24 4.62 2.79
C ASN A 287 4.06 5.24 1.65
N PHE A 288 5.35 5.55 1.88
CA PHE A 288 6.24 6.02 0.82
C PHE A 288 6.44 4.95 -0.25
N LEU A 289 6.73 3.71 0.13
CA LEU A 289 6.93 2.62 -0.82
C LEU A 289 5.69 2.38 -1.68
N ILE A 290 4.48 2.50 -1.12
CA ILE A 290 3.24 2.47 -1.90
C ILE A 290 3.19 3.65 -2.88
N ALA A 291 3.38 4.88 -2.41
CA ALA A 291 3.26 6.07 -3.24
C ALA A 291 4.29 6.09 -4.38
N PHE A 292 5.57 5.90 -4.06
CA PHE A 292 6.66 5.82 -5.03
C PHE A 292 6.53 4.58 -5.92
N GLY A 293 6.11 3.45 -5.36
CA GLY A 293 5.97 2.21 -6.10
C GLY A 293 4.85 2.25 -7.14
N ILE A 294 3.71 2.88 -6.84
CA ILE A 294 2.65 3.12 -7.83
C ILE A 294 3.13 4.11 -8.91
N ALA A 295 3.95 5.11 -8.53
CA ALA A 295 4.41 6.15 -9.45
C ALA A 295 5.56 5.71 -10.36
N LEU A 296 6.46 4.85 -9.88
CA LEU A 296 7.69 4.45 -10.59
C LEU A 296 7.60 3.03 -11.17
N LEU A 297 6.73 2.18 -10.62
CA LEU A 297 6.56 0.79 -11.03
C LEU A 297 5.08 0.52 -11.35
N HIS A 298 4.75 -0.76 -11.51
CA HIS A 298 3.38 -1.19 -11.71
C HIS A 298 2.66 -1.37 -10.36
N PRO A 299 1.39 -0.94 -10.20
CA PRO A 299 0.62 -1.15 -8.96
C PRO A 299 0.57 -2.61 -8.48
N LEU A 300 0.71 -3.58 -9.40
CA LEU A 300 0.84 -5.00 -9.08
C LEU A 300 2.04 -5.32 -8.19
N VAL A 301 3.17 -4.62 -8.35
CA VAL A 301 4.37 -4.81 -7.52
C VAL A 301 4.03 -4.55 -6.05
N ILE A 302 3.28 -3.48 -5.79
CA ILE A 302 2.82 -3.13 -4.43
C ILE A 302 1.82 -4.13 -3.90
N ALA A 303 0.89 -4.58 -4.74
CA ALA A 303 -0.04 -5.62 -4.35
C ALA A 303 0.68 -6.93 -3.96
N VAL A 304 1.71 -7.35 -4.71
CA VAL A 304 2.52 -8.52 -4.38
C VAL A 304 3.27 -8.32 -3.06
N GLY A 305 3.85 -7.13 -2.82
CA GLY A 305 4.49 -6.81 -1.53
C GLY A 305 3.53 -6.94 -0.34
N MET A 306 2.31 -6.42 -0.48
CA MET A 306 1.25 -6.58 0.53
C MET A 306 0.90 -8.05 0.76
N LEU A 307 0.79 -8.84 -0.32
CA LEU A 307 0.46 -10.25 -0.26
C LEU A 307 1.52 -11.06 0.50
N VAL A 308 2.80 -10.76 0.30
CA VAL A 308 3.93 -11.40 1.02
C VAL A 308 3.96 -10.99 2.49
N GLY A 309 3.52 -9.77 2.82
CA GLY A 309 3.44 -9.29 4.21
C GLY A 309 2.44 -10.05 5.09
N ILE A 310 1.40 -10.67 4.51
CA ILE A 310 0.40 -11.46 5.25
C ILE A 310 1.01 -12.74 5.84
N PRO A 311 1.56 -13.69 5.05
CA PRO A 311 2.18 -14.89 5.61
C PRO A 311 3.41 -14.55 6.46
N MET A 312 4.12 -13.45 6.15
CA MET A 312 5.23 -13.01 6.98
C MET A 312 4.78 -12.57 8.38
N ASN A 313 3.62 -11.90 8.51
CA ASN A 313 3.01 -11.66 9.82
C ASN A 313 2.68 -12.97 10.55
N THR A 314 2.15 -13.96 9.84
CA THR A 314 1.85 -15.28 10.42
C THR A 314 3.09 -15.96 10.97
N VAL A 315 4.19 -15.95 10.22
CA VAL A 315 5.46 -16.55 10.66
C VAL A 315 5.96 -15.86 11.92
N VAL A 316 5.91 -14.53 11.98
CA VAL A 316 6.32 -13.77 13.17
C VAL A 316 5.42 -14.11 14.37
N ASP A 317 4.10 -14.14 14.19
CA ASP A 317 3.15 -14.50 15.27
C ASP A 317 3.39 -15.92 15.81
N ILE A 318 3.69 -16.89 14.94
CA ILE A 318 4.02 -18.27 15.35
C ILE A 318 5.34 -18.31 16.14
N VAL A 319 6.37 -17.60 15.65
CA VAL A 319 7.69 -17.54 16.33
C VAL A 319 7.59 -16.87 17.69
N LEU A 320 6.74 -15.85 17.83
CA LEU A 320 6.46 -15.17 19.09
C LEU A 320 5.46 -15.93 19.98
N GLY A 321 4.95 -17.08 19.55
CA GLY A 321 3.98 -17.88 20.30
C GLY A 321 2.61 -17.22 20.47
N GLN A 322 2.29 -16.20 19.66
CA GLN A 322 1.01 -15.47 19.73
C GLN A 322 -0.14 -16.19 19.01
N VAL A 323 0.16 -17.12 18.10
CA VAL A 323 -0.84 -17.87 17.33
C VAL A 323 -0.47 -19.35 17.25
N SER A 324 -1.44 -20.21 17.59
CA SER A 324 -1.37 -21.64 17.28
C SER A 324 -1.73 -21.86 15.81
N ALA A 325 -0.90 -22.60 15.08
CA ALA A 325 -1.12 -22.91 13.66
C ALA A 325 -2.21 -23.98 13.50
N THR A 326 -3.45 -23.61 13.80
CA THR A 326 -4.62 -24.48 13.67
C THR A 326 -5.03 -24.64 12.20
N LEU A 327 -5.66 -25.76 11.87
CA LEU A 327 -6.10 -26.06 10.50
C LEU A 327 -7.06 -24.99 9.95
N LEU A 328 -8.00 -24.49 10.77
CA LEU A 328 -8.99 -23.48 10.37
C LEU A 328 -8.31 -22.14 10.05
N PHE A 329 -7.40 -21.69 10.90
CA PHE A 329 -6.57 -20.52 10.65
C PHE A 329 -5.77 -20.61 9.34
N ILE A 330 -5.12 -21.75 9.08
CA ILE A 330 -4.34 -21.97 7.85
C ILE A 330 -5.26 -21.95 6.63
N LEU A 331 -6.37 -22.70 6.65
CA LEU A 331 -7.32 -22.75 5.55
C LEU A 331 -7.93 -21.37 5.27
N GLY A 332 -8.34 -20.65 6.31
CA GLY A 332 -8.88 -19.30 6.18
C GLY A 332 -7.87 -18.31 5.62
N SER A 333 -6.62 -18.35 6.09
CA SER A 333 -5.52 -17.52 5.57
C SER A 333 -5.23 -17.83 4.11
N VAL A 334 -5.22 -19.11 3.70
CA VAL A 334 -5.05 -19.51 2.30
C VAL A 334 -6.20 -19.00 1.43
N CYS A 335 -7.46 -19.14 1.88
CA CYS A 335 -8.62 -18.59 1.16
C CYS A 335 -8.49 -17.08 0.93
N ILE A 336 -8.05 -16.34 1.95
CA ILE A 336 -7.84 -14.89 1.88
C ILE A 336 -6.71 -14.54 0.89
N VAL A 337 -5.58 -15.25 0.93
CA VAL A 337 -4.48 -15.07 -0.03
C VAL A 337 -4.95 -15.34 -1.46
N VAL A 338 -5.72 -16.42 -1.69
CA VAL A 338 -6.31 -16.73 -2.99
C VAL A 338 -7.25 -15.63 -3.45
N SER A 339 -8.10 -15.11 -2.56
CA SER A 339 -8.96 -13.96 -2.85
C SER A 339 -8.15 -12.75 -3.33
N PHE A 340 -7.10 -12.38 -2.59
CA PHE A 340 -6.26 -11.25 -2.96
C PHE A 340 -5.63 -11.44 -4.34
N VAL A 341 -5.09 -12.63 -4.63
CA VAL A 341 -4.50 -12.96 -5.94
C VAL A 341 -5.53 -12.81 -7.06
N LEU A 342 -6.75 -13.34 -6.86
CA LEU A 342 -7.82 -13.22 -7.85
C LEU A 342 -8.25 -11.77 -8.09
N VAL A 343 -8.31 -10.91 -7.07
CA VAL A 343 -8.65 -9.50 -7.28
C VAL A 343 -7.58 -8.77 -8.09
N VAL A 344 -6.32 -9.04 -7.76
CA VAL A 344 -5.15 -8.32 -8.26
C VAL A 344 -4.77 -8.78 -9.67
N PHE A 345 -5.10 -10.03 -10.04
CA PHE A 345 -4.71 -10.59 -11.31
C PHE A 345 -5.20 -9.75 -12.52
N PRO A 346 -4.31 -9.37 -13.46
CA PRO A 346 -4.67 -8.56 -14.63
C PRO A 346 -5.38 -9.40 -15.71
N TYR A 347 -6.69 -9.59 -15.58
CA TYR A 347 -7.49 -10.36 -16.55
C TYR A 347 -7.52 -9.76 -17.97
N SER A 348 -7.21 -8.48 -18.11
CA SER A 348 -7.12 -7.79 -19.41
C SER A 348 -5.98 -8.30 -20.31
N LEU A 349 -4.97 -8.96 -19.72
CA LEU A 349 -3.83 -9.54 -20.43
C LEU A 349 -4.07 -10.97 -20.90
N VAL A 350 -5.14 -11.63 -20.45
CA VAL A 350 -5.45 -13.02 -20.83
C VAL A 350 -6.33 -13.04 -22.08
N PRO A 351 -5.87 -13.60 -23.21
CA PRO A 351 -6.62 -13.63 -24.47
C PRO A 351 -7.99 -14.33 -24.37
N ILE A 352 -8.09 -15.34 -23.50
CA ILE A 352 -9.32 -16.10 -23.24
C ILE A 352 -10.38 -15.20 -22.57
N CYS A 353 -9.99 -14.35 -21.63
CA CYS A 353 -10.90 -13.38 -21.00
C CYS A 353 -11.33 -12.27 -21.96
N ARG A 354 -10.46 -11.88 -22.90
CA ARG A 354 -10.78 -10.89 -23.95
C ARG A 354 -11.83 -11.42 -24.96
N ARG A 355 -11.84 -12.73 -25.24
CA ARG A 355 -12.84 -13.38 -26.12
C ARG A 355 -14.23 -13.56 -25.50
N ILE A 356 -14.34 -13.59 -24.17
CA ILE A 356 -15.61 -13.81 -23.45
C ILE A 356 -16.29 -12.48 -23.07
N GLY A 357 -15.73 -11.33 -23.47
CA GLY A 357 -16.32 -10.02 -23.22
C GLY A 357 -16.04 -9.43 -21.83
N PHE A 358 -15.00 -9.90 -21.12
CA PHE A 358 -14.57 -9.37 -19.82
C PHE A 358 -13.66 -8.14 -19.90
N ALA A 359 -13.59 -7.47 -21.05
CA ALA A 359 -12.77 -6.27 -21.27
C ALA A 359 -13.61 -5.01 -21.22
#